data_AF-A0A934J6J9-F1
#
_entry.id   AF-A0A934J6J9-F1
#
_cell.length_a   1.000
_cell.length_b   1.000
_cell.length_c   1.000
_cell.angle_alpha   90.00
_cell.angle_beta   90.00
_cell.angle_gamma   90.00
#
_symmetry.space_group_name_H-M   'P 1'
#
loop_
_entity.id
_entity.type
_entity.pdbx_description
1 polymer ?
#
loop_
_entity_poly.entity_id
_entity_poly.type
_entity_poly.pdbx_seq_one_letter_code
_entity_poly.pdbx_strand_id
1 'polypeptide(L)'
;MIKLTEASGDDGKFKTAIWVPLDVLIRDHIDGMALIKVKNIPGNIIVQESPKEVAKKILECKLAMVKYSTGYAQALQHHGDPQWIFENAELKISDLAGLEEPQ
;
A
#
# COMPACT_ATOMS: atom_id res chain seq x y z
N MET A 1 -4.05 -3.93 -4.94
CA MET A 1 -5.19 -3.49 -4.09
C MET A 1 -4.74 -3.57 -2.64
N ILE A 2 -5.30 -2.76 -1.75
CA ILE A 2 -5.02 -2.83 -0.31
C ILE A 2 -6.30 -3.16 0.46
N LYS A 3 -6.12 -3.86 1.59
CA LYS A 3 -7.20 -4.17 2.53
C LYS A 3 -7.30 -3.09 3.58
N LEU A 4 -8.49 -2.52 3.73
CA LEU A 4 -8.84 -1.51 4.75
C LEU A 4 -10.06 -1.95 5.54
N THR A 5 -10.34 -1.26 6.64
CA THR A 5 -11.50 -1.52 7.49
C THR A 5 -12.49 -0.37 7.36
N GLU A 6 -13.57 -0.60 6.63
CA GLU A 6 -14.66 0.37 6.51
C GLU A 6 -15.28 0.63 7.89
N ALA A 7 -15.56 1.90 8.18
CA ALA A 7 -16.39 2.33 9.29
C ALA A 7 -17.78 2.66 8.74
N SER A 8 -18.75 1.76 8.99
CA SER A 8 -20.14 1.90 8.55
C SER A 8 -21.10 1.88 9.75
N GLY A 9 -22.30 2.42 9.58
CA GLY A 9 -23.36 2.48 10.61
C GLY A 9 -23.45 3.82 11.34
N ASP A 10 -24.65 4.15 11.84
CA ASP A 10 -24.95 5.42 12.54
C ASP A 10 -24.11 5.63 13.82
N ASP A 11 -23.48 4.57 14.33
CA ASP A 11 -22.59 4.58 15.50
C ASP A 11 -21.10 4.43 15.14
N GLY A 12 -20.74 4.28 13.85
CA GLY A 12 -19.38 4.06 13.37
C GLY A 12 -18.75 2.72 13.81
N LYS A 13 -19.55 1.78 14.34
CA LYS A 13 -19.04 0.51 14.91
C LYS A 13 -19.13 -0.68 13.96
N PHE A 14 -19.85 -0.57 12.85
CA PHE A 14 -19.92 -1.66 11.89
C PHE A 14 -18.63 -1.70 11.09
N LYS A 15 -17.87 -2.80 11.23
CA LYS A 15 -16.54 -2.94 10.64
C LYS A 15 -16.57 -4.02 9.56
N THR A 16 -16.31 -3.62 8.32
CA THR A 16 -16.22 -4.55 7.20
C THR A 16 -14.87 -4.39 6.51
N ALA A 17 -14.21 -5.51 6.22
CA ALA A 17 -13.00 -5.47 5.41
C ALA A 17 -13.36 -5.13 3.96
N ILE A 18 -12.71 -4.12 3.42
CA ILE A 18 -12.88 -3.68 2.03
C ILE A 18 -11.55 -3.72 1.29
N TRP A 19 -11.61 -3.92 -0.03
CA TRP A 19 -10.46 -3.87 -0.91
C TRP A 19 -10.54 -2.64 -1.78
N VAL A 20 -9.55 -1.75 -1.66
CA VAL A 20 -9.49 -0.52 -2.44
C VAL A 20 -8.31 -0.54 -3.42
N PRO A 21 -8.46 0.09 -4.60
CA PRO A 21 -7.34 0.26 -5.52
C PRO A 21 -6.28 1.20 -4.92
N LEU A 22 -5.13 1.31 -5.59
CA LEU A 22 -4.03 2.17 -5.14
C LEU A 22 -4.17 3.63 -5.58
N ASP A 23 -5.06 3.90 -6.54
CA ASP A 23 -5.39 5.24 -7.01
C ASP A 23 -6.58 5.79 -6.24
N VAL A 24 -6.29 6.28 -5.03
CA VAL A 24 -7.28 6.86 -4.13
C VAL A 24 -6.78 8.17 -3.55
N LEU A 25 -7.73 9.08 -3.29
CA LEU A 25 -7.49 10.29 -2.53
C LEU A 25 -7.82 10.01 -1.07
N ILE A 26 -6.92 10.40 -0.18
CA ILE A 26 -7.03 10.23 1.27
C ILE A 26 -7.22 11.61 1.88
N ARG A 27 -8.16 11.75 2.81
CA ARG A 27 -8.40 12.98 3.57
C ARG A 27 -8.63 12.63 5.03
N ASP A 28 -8.35 13.58 5.92
CA ASP A 28 -8.77 13.48 7.31
C ASP A 28 -10.29 13.47 7.42
N HIS A 29 -10.78 12.66 8.35
CA HIS A 29 -12.14 12.66 8.83
C HIS A 29 -12.17 12.92 10.34
N ILE A 30 -13.37 13.06 10.91
CA ILE A 30 -13.53 13.20 12.36
C ILE A 30 -12.97 11.96 13.08
N ASP A 31 -12.60 12.16 14.34
CA ASP A 31 -12.10 11.10 15.24
C ASP A 31 -10.84 10.37 14.74
N GLY A 32 -10.03 11.01 13.89
CA GLY A 32 -8.77 10.47 13.39
C GLY A 32 -8.93 9.38 12.33
N MET A 33 -10.15 9.16 11.83
CA MET A 33 -10.44 8.26 10.72
C MET A 33 -10.04 8.86 9.37
N ALA A 34 -9.86 8.00 8.35
CA ALA A 34 -9.61 8.46 7.00
C ALA A 34 -10.87 8.43 6.13
N LEU A 35 -11.05 9.48 5.34
CA LEU A 35 -12.02 9.53 4.27
C LEU A 35 -11.31 9.22 2.94
N ILE A 36 -11.79 8.20 2.23
CA ILE A 36 -11.20 7.71 0.99
C ILE A 36 -12.13 8.00 -0.17
N LYS A 37 -11.58 8.56 -1.25
CA LYS A 37 -12.27 8.72 -2.53
C LYS A 37 -11.53 7.95 -3.61
N VAL A 38 -12.21 6.96 -4.20
CA VAL A 38 -11.71 6.22 -5.36
C VAL A 38 -12.11 6.96 -6.62
N LYS A 39 -11.16 7.23 -7.53
CA LYS A 39 -11.38 8.10 -8.70
C LYS A 39 -12.59 7.69 -9.57
N ASN A 40 -12.87 6.40 -9.66
CA ASN A 40 -13.91 5.82 -10.52
C ASN A 40 -15.11 5.23 -9.76
N ILE A 41 -15.22 5.45 -8.45
CA ILE A 41 -16.35 4.97 -7.65
C ILE A 41 -17.05 6.20 -7.06
N PRO A 42 -18.37 6.38 -7.30
CA PRO A 42 -19.11 7.48 -6.70
C PRO A 42 -19.22 7.29 -5.19
N GLY A 43 -19.09 8.39 -4.45
CA GLY A 43 -19.13 8.41 -2.99
C GLY A 43 -17.76 8.51 -2.34
N ASN A 44 -17.78 8.64 -1.02
CA ASN A 44 -16.59 8.54 -0.18
C ASN A 44 -16.78 7.37 0.78
N ILE A 45 -15.68 6.72 1.13
CA ILE A 45 -15.66 5.58 2.05
C ILE A 45 -14.92 6.03 3.30
N ILE A 46 -15.54 5.91 4.47
CA ILE A 46 -14.87 6.19 5.74
C ILE A 46 -14.22 4.89 6.19
N VAL A 47 -12.95 4.95 6.59
CA VAL A 47 -12.23 3.81 7.14
C VAL A 47 -11.71 4.14 8.53
N GLN A 48 -11.61 3.10 9.36
CA GLN A 48 -11.15 3.25 10.75
C GLN A 48 -9.68 3.64 10.85
N GLU A 49 -8.87 3.21 9.87
CA GLU A 49 -7.46 3.58 9.84
C GLU A 49 -7.28 5.09 9.66
N SER A 50 -6.26 5.63 10.31
CA SER A 50 -5.89 7.03 10.14
C SER A 50 -5.37 7.30 8.73
N PRO A 51 -5.46 8.55 8.23
CA PRO A 51 -4.94 8.90 6.90
C PRO A 51 -3.47 8.52 6.71
N LYS A 52 -2.68 8.64 7.78
CA LYS A 52 -1.27 8.25 7.80
C LYS A 52 -1.09 6.74 7.62
N GLU A 53 -1.90 5.92 8.30
CA GLU A 53 -1.87 4.46 8.15
C GLU A 53 -2.31 4.02 6.76
N VAL A 54 -3.38 4.64 6.22
CA VAL A 54 -3.84 4.36 4.86
C VAL A 54 -2.75 4.73 3.84
N ALA A 55 -2.14 5.91 3.97
CA ALA A 55 -1.06 6.35 3.09
C ALA A 55 0.14 5.40 3.14
N LYS A 56 0.52 4.96 4.36
CA LYS A 56 1.58 3.98 4.57
C LYS A 56 1.29 2.66 3.85
N LYS A 57 0.09 2.09 4.04
CA LYS A 57 -0.33 0.85 3.36
C LYS A 57 -0.30 0.97 1.84
N ILE A 58 -0.73 2.11 1.29
CA ILE A 58 -0.68 2.37 -0.16
C ILE A 58 0.76 2.43 -0.64
N LEU A 59 1.64 3.14 0.07
CA LEU A 59 3.05 3.27 -0.29
C LEU A 59 3.77 1.93 -0.24
N GLU A 60 3.56 1.14 0.82
CA GLU A 60 4.11 -0.21 0.97
C GLU A 60 3.66 -1.12 -0.18
N CYS A 61 2.38 -1.08 -0.54
CA CYS A 61 1.87 -1.88 -1.65
C CYS A 61 2.46 -1.44 -3.00
N LYS A 62 2.56 -0.13 -3.26
CA LYS A 62 3.21 0.40 -4.48
C LYS A 62 4.68 -0.01 -4.54
N LEU A 63 5.40 0.10 -3.43
CA LEU A 63 6.80 -0.32 -3.35
C LEU A 63 6.91 -1.82 -3.63
N ALA A 64 6.11 -2.66 -2.99
CA ALA A 64 6.11 -4.11 -3.23
C ALA A 64 5.80 -4.48 -4.69
N MET A 65 4.87 -3.77 -5.34
CA MET A 65 4.59 -3.95 -6.77
C MET A 65 5.78 -3.58 -7.65
N VAL A 66 6.49 -2.49 -7.32
CA VAL A 66 7.74 -2.13 -8.01
C VAL A 66 8.80 -3.21 -7.82
N LYS A 67 9.03 -3.66 -6.57
CA LYS A 67 9.98 -4.75 -6.27
C LYS A 67 9.69 -6.00 -7.10
N TYR A 68 8.43 -6.41 -7.09
CA TYR A 68 7.97 -7.57 -7.85
C TYR A 68 8.21 -7.38 -9.35
N SER A 69 7.87 -6.21 -9.92
CA SER A 69 8.06 -5.95 -11.35
C SER A 69 9.53 -5.98 -11.76
N THR A 70 10.42 -5.39 -10.96
CA THR A 70 11.86 -5.37 -11.23
C THR A 70 12.46 -6.76 -11.09
N GLY A 71 12.12 -7.49 -10.01
CA GLY A 71 12.58 -8.86 -9.80
C GLY A 71 12.08 -9.80 -10.91
N TYR A 72 10.83 -9.65 -11.32
CA TYR A 72 10.25 -10.43 -12.43
C TYR A 72 10.92 -10.13 -13.77
N ALA A 73 11.16 -8.84 -14.09
CA ALA A 73 11.87 -8.45 -15.31
C ALA A 73 13.31 -9.00 -15.35
N GLN A 74 14.02 -8.98 -14.20
CA GLN A 74 15.35 -9.58 -14.09
C GLN A 74 15.30 -11.11 -14.22
N ALA A 75 14.30 -11.78 -13.63
CA ALA A 75 14.12 -13.23 -13.75
C ALA A 75 13.85 -13.67 -15.20
N LEU A 76 13.06 -12.89 -15.93
CA LEU A 76 12.78 -13.11 -17.35
C LEU A 76 14.02 -12.92 -18.22
N GLN A 77 14.90 -11.96 -17.90
CA GLN A 77 16.13 -11.71 -18.65
C GLN A 77 17.20 -12.79 -18.44
N HIS A 78 17.24 -13.41 -17.26
CA HIS A 78 18.36 -14.28 -16.86
C HIS A 78 18.04 -15.79 -16.83
N HIS A 79 16.80 -16.20 -17.10
CA HIS A 79 16.33 -17.59 -17.06
C HIS A 79 16.59 -18.32 -15.72
N GLY A 80 15.54 -18.48 -14.90
CA GLY A 80 15.44 -19.72 -14.11
C GLY A 80 14.62 -19.66 -12.82
N ASP A 81 14.80 -18.66 -11.95
CA ASP A 81 14.17 -18.73 -10.64
C ASP A 81 13.76 -17.36 -10.08
N PRO A 82 12.47 -17.00 -10.15
CA PRO A 82 11.91 -15.80 -9.53
C PRO A 82 12.11 -15.73 -8.02
N GLN A 83 12.25 -16.89 -7.35
CA GLN A 83 12.36 -16.99 -5.89
C GLN A 83 13.71 -16.44 -5.40
N TRP A 84 14.82 -16.83 -6.05
CA TRP A 84 16.18 -16.41 -5.70
C TRP A 84 16.40 -14.89 -5.86
N ILE A 85 15.75 -14.28 -6.86
CA ILE A 85 15.87 -12.85 -7.12
C ILE A 85 15.06 -12.03 -6.11
N PHE A 86 13.89 -12.52 -5.68
CA PHE A 86 13.08 -11.84 -4.68
C PHE A 86 13.84 -11.71 -3.34
N GLU A 87 14.54 -12.78 -2.94
CA GLU A 87 15.40 -12.81 -1.75
C GLU A 87 16.60 -11.84 -1.87
N ASN A 88 17.17 -11.64 -3.07
CA ASN A 88 18.29 -10.71 -3.29
C ASN A 88 17.86 -9.25 -3.57
N ALA A 89 16.62 -9.01 -3.98
CA ALA A 89 16.09 -7.66 -4.22
C ALA A 89 15.83 -6.90 -2.91
N GLU A 90 15.57 -7.60 -1.79
CA GLU A 90 15.48 -6.96 -0.46
C GLU A 90 16.81 -6.34 -0.01
N LEU A 91 17.93 -7.00 -0.31
CA LEU A 91 19.27 -6.51 0.03
C LEU A 91 19.62 -5.17 -0.64
N LYS A 92 19.22 -4.96 -1.90
CA LYS A 92 19.54 -3.73 -2.66
C LYS A 92 18.62 -2.54 -2.38
N ILE A 93 17.49 -2.76 -1.70
CA ILE A 93 16.51 -1.69 -1.44
C ILE A 93 16.84 -0.92 -0.17
N SER A 94 17.56 -1.54 0.76
CA SER A 94 18.20 -0.82 1.87
C SER A 94 19.15 0.27 1.35
N ASP A 95 19.92 -0.03 0.29
CA ASP A 95 20.84 0.92 -0.35
C ASP A 95 20.12 2.03 -1.14
N LEU A 96 18.99 1.71 -1.77
CA LEU A 96 18.18 2.67 -2.56
C LEU A 96 17.25 3.55 -1.70
N ALA A 97 17.03 3.20 -0.43
CA ALA A 97 16.24 3.99 0.52
C ALA A 97 17.02 5.15 1.15
N GLY A 98 18.30 5.34 0.81
CA GLY A 98 19.09 6.50 1.23
C GLY A 98 19.37 6.55 2.74
N LEU A 99 19.62 5.40 3.36
CA LEU A 99 20.33 5.36 4.65
C LEU A 99 21.82 5.18 4.35
N GLU A 100 22.47 6.25 3.87
CA GLU A 100 23.91 6.37 4.11
C GLU A 100 24.08 6.37 5.64
N GLU A 101 24.73 5.34 6.16
CA GLU A 101 25.24 5.39 7.53
C GLU A 101 26.19 6.59 7.62
N PRO A 102 25.98 7.52 8.57
CA PRO A 102 26.98 8.55 8.82
C PRO A 102 28.27 7.86 9.26
N GLN A 103 29.37 8.27 8.61
CA GLN A 103 30.74 7.76 8.75
C GLN A 103 31.19 7.45 10.17
#